data_AF-A0A388KQH3-F1
#
_entry.id   AF-A0A388KQH3-F1
#
_cell.length_a   1.000
_cell.length_b   1.000
_cell.length_c   1.000
_cell.angle_alpha   90.00
_cell.angle_beta   90.00
_cell.angle_gamma   90.00
#
_symmetry.space_group_name_H-M   'P 1'
#
loop_
_entity.id
_entity.type
_entity.pdbx_description
1 polymer ?
#
loop_
_entity_poly.entity_id
_entity_poly.type
_entity_poly.pdbx_seq_one_letter_code
_entity_poly.pdbx_strand_id
1 'polypeptide(L)'
;MRAKVAELSKGIATIKEHFDEARAKKEEKARKKWEKEQLKEEAKRREEEGKRERAEEAARRAAKKKKKDEKAKKEVIARAEMKKEVTLYAVKMIYEIKNDWLHEWKSTLLPGTTGGTKDVKGKKAVEFIFDNDERSDYNSEGNETSVTQELSEKTCRLCLSENRKREEDVKMEDSPPMELPAKRTPGRLGPKPRIPNARLTRSKSMAKGPRTTIPAKIRTPVKIPLSKMNKSKKTPPTGRLTPASKALAKLRFRDAIIKEIKDCNADELQRMCREEGLHYDGKLDAIFCLAEHRAQRHFGRDGVVKEIEVRPIELGTTEAEEPVGTEGLLEVPLTQW
;
A
#
# COMPACT_ATOMS: atom_id res chain seq x y z
N MET A 1 -96.69 -9.81 -9.14
CA MET A 1 -95.63 -9.77 -10.17
C MET A 1 -94.42 -8.92 -9.79
N ARG A 2 -94.57 -7.67 -9.34
CA ARG A 2 -93.42 -6.77 -9.02
C ARG A 2 -92.44 -7.32 -7.95
N ALA A 3 -92.95 -7.95 -6.89
CA ALA A 3 -92.10 -8.53 -5.83
C ALA A 3 -91.15 -9.63 -6.34
N LYS A 4 -91.64 -10.53 -7.20
CA LYS A 4 -90.83 -11.61 -7.80
C LYS A 4 -89.69 -11.07 -8.69
N VAL A 5 -89.93 -9.97 -9.41
CA VAL A 5 -88.90 -9.30 -10.23
C VAL A 5 -87.81 -8.67 -9.35
N ALA A 6 -88.18 -8.11 -8.21
CA ALA A 6 -87.22 -7.55 -7.26
C ALA A 6 -86.34 -8.63 -6.62
N GLU A 7 -86.88 -9.79 -6.29
CA GLU A 7 -86.11 -10.93 -5.78
C GLU A 7 -85.10 -11.47 -6.80
N LEU A 8 -85.52 -11.63 -8.07
CA LEU A 8 -84.62 -12.02 -9.16
C LEU A 8 -83.49 -11.01 -9.37
N SER A 9 -83.81 -9.71 -9.32
CA SER A 9 -82.81 -8.64 -9.47
C SER A 9 -81.77 -8.66 -8.35
N LYS A 10 -82.21 -8.93 -7.11
CA LYS A 10 -81.30 -9.12 -5.95
C LYS A 10 -80.40 -10.33 -6.15
N GLY A 11 -80.97 -11.48 -6.56
CA GLY A 11 -80.19 -12.69 -6.83
C GLY A 11 -79.12 -12.49 -7.91
N ILE A 12 -79.48 -11.80 -9.01
CA ILE A 12 -78.53 -11.47 -10.09
C ILE A 12 -77.41 -10.55 -9.58
N ALA A 13 -77.73 -9.56 -8.75
CA ALA A 13 -76.73 -8.67 -8.17
C ALA A 13 -75.74 -9.44 -7.27
N THR A 14 -76.23 -10.33 -6.41
CA THR A 14 -75.38 -11.16 -5.54
C THR A 14 -74.49 -12.11 -6.34
N ILE A 15 -75.02 -12.74 -7.41
CA ILE A 15 -74.22 -13.60 -8.30
C ILE A 15 -73.12 -12.79 -8.98
N LYS A 16 -73.44 -11.59 -9.49
CA LYS A 16 -72.47 -10.71 -10.15
C LYS A 16 -71.34 -10.29 -9.20
N GLU A 17 -71.67 -9.90 -7.96
CA GLU A 17 -70.71 -9.53 -6.93
C GLU A 17 -69.72 -10.68 -6.63
N HIS A 18 -70.21 -11.92 -6.51
CA HIS A 18 -69.34 -13.08 -6.33
C HIS A 18 -68.38 -13.32 -7.51
N PHE A 19 -68.83 -13.09 -8.75
CA PHE A 19 -67.95 -13.19 -9.93
C PHE A 19 -66.89 -12.09 -9.97
N ASP A 20 -67.26 -10.86 -9.61
CA ASP A 20 -66.34 -9.72 -9.56
C ASP A 20 -65.31 -9.91 -8.44
N GLU A 21 -65.71 -10.39 -7.26
CA GLU A 21 -64.78 -10.80 -6.20
C GLU A 21 -63.82 -11.92 -6.64
N ALA A 22 -64.35 -12.94 -7.31
CA ALA A 22 -63.53 -14.05 -7.78
C ALA A 22 -62.52 -13.59 -8.84
N ARG A 23 -62.89 -12.63 -9.69
CA ARG A 23 -62.00 -12.01 -10.66
C ARG A 23 -60.94 -11.14 -9.98
N ALA A 24 -61.34 -10.29 -9.03
CA ALA A 24 -60.42 -9.45 -8.26
C ALA A 24 -59.38 -10.30 -7.49
N LYS A 25 -59.80 -11.39 -6.84
CA LYS A 25 -58.89 -12.33 -6.15
C LYS A 25 -57.90 -13.03 -7.11
N LYS A 26 -58.28 -13.26 -8.37
CA LYS A 26 -57.38 -13.82 -9.40
C LYS A 26 -56.37 -12.76 -9.89
N GLU A 27 -56.83 -11.54 -10.12
CA GLU A 27 -55.97 -10.43 -10.57
C GLU A 27 -54.96 -10.02 -9.50
N GLU A 28 -55.35 -9.95 -8.24
CA GLU A 28 -54.44 -9.65 -7.12
C GLU A 28 -53.34 -10.73 -7.00
N LYS A 29 -53.71 -12.01 -7.12
CA LYS A 29 -52.74 -13.11 -7.15
C LYS A 29 -51.79 -13.02 -8.34
N ALA A 30 -52.26 -12.58 -9.49
CA ALA A 30 -51.41 -12.37 -10.68
C ALA A 30 -50.44 -11.20 -10.46
N ARG A 31 -50.92 -10.06 -9.96
CA ARG A 31 -50.09 -8.89 -9.63
C ARG A 31 -49.01 -9.23 -8.61
N LYS A 32 -49.38 -9.92 -7.52
CA LYS A 32 -48.43 -10.35 -6.47
C LYS A 32 -47.39 -11.34 -6.99
N LYS A 33 -47.74 -12.21 -7.94
CA LYS A 33 -46.76 -13.11 -8.59
C LYS A 33 -45.76 -12.33 -9.43
N TRP A 34 -46.24 -11.37 -10.23
CA TRP A 34 -45.39 -10.54 -11.08
C TRP A 34 -44.44 -9.64 -10.29
N GLU A 35 -44.91 -8.99 -9.22
CA GLU A 35 -44.06 -8.20 -8.33
C GLU A 35 -42.98 -9.05 -7.65
N LYS A 36 -43.33 -10.27 -7.21
CA LYS A 36 -42.37 -11.20 -6.61
C LYS A 36 -41.30 -11.66 -7.61
N GLU A 37 -41.64 -11.76 -8.89
CA GLU A 37 -40.70 -12.09 -9.96
C GLU A 37 -39.76 -10.92 -10.27
N GLN A 38 -40.32 -9.71 -10.43
CA GLN A 38 -39.55 -8.48 -10.58
C GLN A 38 -38.55 -8.27 -9.44
N LEU A 39 -38.97 -8.48 -8.20
CA LEU A 39 -38.08 -8.34 -7.03
C LEU A 39 -36.97 -9.40 -7.01
N LYS A 40 -37.22 -10.61 -7.50
CA LYS A 40 -36.19 -11.66 -7.63
C LYS A 40 -35.20 -11.34 -8.74
N GLU A 41 -35.67 -10.79 -9.86
CA GLU A 41 -34.81 -10.37 -10.97
C GLU A 41 -33.92 -9.20 -10.57
N GLU A 42 -34.47 -8.19 -9.91
CA GLU A 42 -33.68 -7.06 -9.40
C GLU A 42 -32.63 -7.51 -8.37
N ALA A 43 -32.99 -8.44 -7.48
CA ALA A 43 -32.05 -9.01 -6.52
C ALA A 43 -30.89 -9.76 -7.21
N LYS A 44 -31.17 -10.52 -8.28
CA LYS A 44 -30.12 -11.17 -9.10
C LYS A 44 -29.24 -10.13 -9.78
N ARG A 45 -29.82 -9.06 -10.34
CA ARG A 45 -29.06 -7.98 -10.99
C ARG A 45 -28.09 -7.31 -10.00
N ARG A 46 -28.53 -7.00 -8.79
CA ARG A 46 -27.64 -6.44 -7.73
C ARG A 46 -26.56 -7.43 -7.30
N GLU A 47 -26.85 -8.73 -7.27
CA GLU A 47 -25.83 -9.74 -6.92
C GLU A 47 -24.75 -9.83 -8.00
N GLU A 48 -25.14 -9.80 -9.28
CA GLU A 48 -24.20 -9.82 -10.40
C GLU A 48 -23.35 -8.55 -10.47
N GLU A 49 -23.95 -7.38 -10.28
CA GLU A 49 -23.23 -6.11 -10.19
C GLU A 49 -22.21 -6.14 -9.03
N GLY A 50 -22.63 -6.60 -7.85
CA GLY A 50 -21.73 -6.78 -6.72
C GLY A 50 -20.65 -7.84 -6.93
N LYS A 51 -20.82 -8.81 -7.83
CA LYS A 51 -19.76 -9.76 -8.22
C LYS A 51 -18.76 -9.10 -9.17
N ARG A 52 -19.24 -8.27 -10.10
CA ARG A 52 -18.37 -7.51 -11.03
C ARG A 52 -17.48 -6.52 -10.28
N GLU A 53 -18.04 -5.76 -9.33
CA GLU A 53 -17.25 -4.83 -8.50
C GLU A 53 -16.16 -5.57 -7.68
N ARG A 54 -16.50 -6.71 -7.08
CA ARG A 54 -15.53 -7.51 -6.32
C ARG A 54 -14.43 -8.10 -7.22
N ALA A 55 -14.78 -8.52 -8.43
CA ALA A 55 -13.81 -9.02 -9.40
C ALA A 55 -12.86 -7.90 -9.87
N GLU A 56 -13.39 -6.70 -10.14
CA GLU A 56 -12.60 -5.52 -10.50
C GLU A 56 -11.67 -5.10 -9.35
N GLU A 57 -12.18 -5.04 -8.12
CA GLU A 57 -11.36 -4.72 -6.96
C GLU A 57 -10.25 -5.76 -6.74
N ALA A 58 -10.57 -7.05 -6.91
CA ALA A 58 -9.58 -8.13 -6.84
C ALA A 58 -8.51 -8.00 -7.93
N ALA A 59 -8.90 -7.66 -9.17
CA ALA A 59 -7.97 -7.42 -10.28
C ALA A 59 -7.04 -6.23 -9.98
N ARG A 60 -7.58 -5.13 -9.45
CA ARG A 60 -6.80 -3.96 -9.04
C ARG A 60 -5.81 -4.29 -7.91
N ARG A 61 -6.22 -5.11 -6.94
CA ARG A 61 -5.34 -5.59 -5.86
C ARG A 61 -4.25 -6.52 -6.39
N ALA A 62 -4.58 -7.42 -7.34
CA ALA A 62 -3.62 -8.31 -7.97
C ALA A 62 -2.59 -7.54 -8.81
N ALA A 63 -3.01 -6.56 -9.60
CA ALA A 63 -2.12 -5.70 -10.38
C ALA A 63 -1.15 -4.92 -9.48
N LYS A 64 -1.64 -4.38 -8.36
CA LYS A 64 -0.78 -3.70 -7.36
C LYS A 64 0.25 -4.65 -6.74
N LYS A 65 -0.10 -5.90 -6.46
CA LYS A 65 0.85 -6.90 -5.96
C LYS A 65 1.92 -7.23 -6.99
N LYS A 66 1.52 -7.54 -8.23
CA LYS A 66 2.46 -7.80 -9.34
C LYS A 66 3.44 -6.64 -9.55
N LYS A 67 2.97 -5.39 -9.52
CA LYS A 67 3.83 -4.20 -9.64
C LYS A 67 4.84 -4.07 -8.49
N LYS A 68 4.46 -4.45 -7.26
CA LYS A 68 5.38 -4.46 -6.12
C LYS A 68 6.42 -5.56 -6.24
N ASP A 69 6.01 -6.75 -6.65
CA ASP A 69 6.90 -7.89 -6.83
C ASP A 69 7.92 -7.63 -7.95
N GLU A 70 7.49 -7.02 -9.06
CA GLU A 70 8.36 -6.61 -10.15
C GLU A 70 9.37 -5.53 -9.71
N LYS A 71 8.93 -4.53 -8.93
CA LYS A 71 9.83 -3.53 -8.35
C LYS A 71 10.86 -4.15 -7.42
N ALA A 72 10.45 -5.08 -6.56
CA ALA A 72 11.36 -5.79 -5.67
C ALA A 72 12.40 -6.60 -6.45
N LYS A 73 12.00 -7.26 -7.54
CA LYS A 73 12.95 -7.97 -8.44
C LYS A 73 13.96 -7.02 -9.08
N LYS A 74 13.49 -5.87 -9.61
CA LYS A 74 14.35 -4.83 -10.18
C LYS A 74 15.34 -4.27 -9.16
N GLU A 75 14.90 -4.03 -7.92
CA GLU A 75 15.78 -3.56 -6.84
C GLU A 75 16.85 -4.60 -6.47
N VAL A 76 16.50 -5.90 -6.43
CA VAL A 76 17.47 -6.97 -6.17
C VAL A 76 18.52 -7.04 -7.28
N ILE A 77 18.12 -6.92 -8.55
CA ILE A 77 19.05 -6.89 -9.68
C ILE A 77 19.98 -5.68 -9.59
N ALA A 78 19.44 -4.47 -9.37
CA ALA A 78 20.24 -3.26 -9.24
C ALA A 78 21.24 -3.34 -8.07
N ARG A 79 20.85 -3.94 -6.93
CA ARG A 79 21.79 -4.18 -5.82
C ARG A 79 22.89 -5.18 -6.17
N ALA A 80 22.58 -6.20 -6.97
CA ALA A 80 23.59 -7.16 -7.41
C ALA A 80 24.58 -6.51 -8.39
N GLU A 81 24.11 -5.66 -9.29
CA GLU A 81 24.92 -4.89 -10.23
C GLU A 81 25.86 -3.93 -9.50
N MET A 82 25.34 -3.11 -8.58
CA MET A 82 26.16 -2.23 -7.74
C MET A 82 27.26 -2.99 -6.97
N LYS A 83 26.96 -4.19 -6.46
CA LYS A 83 27.97 -5.03 -5.79
C LYS A 83 29.08 -5.48 -6.74
N LYS A 84 28.73 -5.83 -7.98
CA LYS A 84 29.72 -6.20 -9.01
C LYS A 84 30.60 -5.01 -9.36
N GLU A 85 30.01 -3.82 -9.58
CA GLU A 85 30.75 -2.59 -9.87
C GLU A 85 31.70 -2.20 -8.74
N VAL A 86 31.24 -2.24 -7.48
CA VAL A 86 32.08 -1.96 -6.31
C VAL A 86 33.23 -2.96 -6.21
N THR A 87 32.97 -4.25 -6.47
CA THR A 87 34.02 -5.28 -6.46
C THR A 87 35.05 -5.03 -7.57
N LEU A 88 34.59 -4.70 -8.77
CA LEU A 88 35.46 -4.39 -9.91
C LEU A 88 36.31 -3.14 -9.64
N TYR A 89 35.72 -2.10 -9.05
CA TYR A 89 36.46 -0.90 -8.65
C TYR A 89 37.52 -1.21 -7.58
N ALA A 90 37.19 -2.03 -6.58
CA ALA A 90 38.15 -2.46 -5.56
C ALA A 90 39.32 -3.26 -6.17
N VAL A 91 39.05 -4.18 -7.10
CA VAL A 91 40.10 -4.93 -7.82
C VAL A 91 40.99 -3.99 -8.63
N LYS A 92 40.40 -3.00 -9.32
CA LYS A 92 41.15 -1.98 -10.05
C LYS A 92 42.08 -1.17 -9.13
N MET A 93 41.58 -0.71 -7.98
CA MET A 93 42.41 0.01 -7.00
C MET A 93 43.57 -0.85 -6.48
N ILE A 94 43.32 -2.13 -6.18
CA ILE A 94 44.37 -3.06 -5.73
C ILE A 94 45.43 -3.25 -6.82
N TYR A 95 45.02 -3.32 -8.09
CA TYR A 95 45.95 -3.44 -9.22
C TYR A 95 46.83 -2.19 -9.38
N GLU A 96 46.24 -0.99 -9.26
CA GLU A 96 46.96 0.28 -9.29
C GLU A 96 48.01 0.35 -8.15
N ILE A 97 47.60 0.08 -6.90
CA ILE A 97 48.53 0.04 -5.75
C ILE A 97 49.65 -0.97 -5.95
N LYS A 98 49.34 -2.17 -6.47
CA LYS A 98 50.33 -3.21 -6.73
C LYS A 98 51.34 -2.79 -7.80
N ASN A 99 50.88 -2.11 -8.85
CA ASN A 99 51.75 -1.63 -9.92
C ASN A 99 52.66 -0.51 -9.45
N ASP A 100 52.13 0.44 -8.67
CA ASP A 100 52.93 1.53 -8.09
C ASP A 100 54.01 0.96 -7.17
N TRP A 101 53.64 0.01 -6.30
CA TRP A 101 54.59 -0.70 -5.45
C TRP A 101 55.64 -1.49 -6.25
N LEU A 102 55.22 -2.19 -7.32
CA LEU A 102 56.15 -2.94 -8.19
C LEU A 102 57.10 -1.98 -8.93
N HIS A 103 56.61 -0.83 -9.36
CA HIS A 103 57.39 0.21 -10.02
C HIS A 103 58.43 0.80 -9.06
N GLU A 104 58.01 1.19 -7.85
CA GLU A 104 58.90 1.70 -6.80
C GLU A 104 59.97 0.67 -6.40
N TRP A 105 59.57 -0.59 -6.21
CA TRP A 105 60.47 -1.70 -5.93
C TRP A 105 61.51 -1.89 -7.05
N LYS A 106 61.10 -1.89 -8.32
CA LYS A 106 62.02 -1.92 -9.46
C LYS A 106 62.96 -0.72 -9.45
N SER A 107 62.45 0.50 -9.31
CA SER A 107 63.27 1.73 -9.34
C SER A 107 64.30 1.80 -8.20
N THR A 108 63.97 1.31 -7.00
CA THR A 108 64.86 1.34 -5.83
C THR A 108 65.87 0.19 -5.79
N LEU A 109 65.51 -1.03 -6.21
CA LEU A 109 66.36 -2.22 -6.07
C LEU A 109 67.15 -2.61 -7.32
N LEU A 110 66.67 -2.35 -8.55
CA LEU A 110 67.44 -2.70 -9.77
C LEU A 110 68.77 -1.93 -9.92
N PRO A 111 68.87 -0.63 -9.59
CA PRO A 111 70.14 0.11 -9.77
C PRO A 111 71.29 -0.45 -8.94
N GLY A 112 71.01 -1.09 -7.79
CA GLY A 112 72.03 -1.69 -6.92
C GLY A 112 72.61 -3.02 -7.43
N THR A 113 71.92 -3.72 -8.34
CA THR A 113 72.32 -5.06 -8.80
C THR A 113 72.95 -5.08 -10.20
N THR A 114 72.72 -4.04 -11.01
CA THR A 114 73.21 -3.99 -12.41
C THR A 114 74.46 -3.11 -12.61
N GLY A 115 74.86 -2.30 -11.63
CA GLY A 115 75.95 -1.32 -11.77
C GLY A 115 77.35 -1.76 -11.32
N GLY A 116 77.58 -3.00 -10.88
CA GLY A 116 78.69 -3.30 -9.96
C GLY A 116 79.66 -4.43 -10.28
N THR A 117 79.55 -5.20 -11.36
CA THR A 117 80.52 -6.28 -11.64
C THR A 117 81.16 -6.10 -12.99
N LYS A 118 82.30 -5.41 -12.97
CA LYS A 118 83.36 -5.56 -13.96
C LYS A 118 83.73 -7.05 -14.04
N ASP A 119 83.50 -7.64 -15.22
CA ASP A 119 84.17 -8.79 -15.82
C ASP A 119 84.94 -9.73 -14.89
N VAL A 120 84.30 -10.84 -14.48
CA VAL A 120 85.02 -12.09 -14.23
C VAL A 120 84.38 -13.21 -15.04
N LYS A 121 85.04 -13.49 -16.16
CA LYS A 121 84.82 -14.52 -17.16
C LYS A 121 84.64 -15.92 -16.53
N GLY A 122 83.40 -16.41 -16.43
CA GLY A 122 83.11 -17.76 -15.96
C GLY A 122 81.77 -18.30 -16.47
N LYS A 123 81.79 -19.08 -17.55
CA LYS A 123 80.64 -19.81 -18.11
C LYS A 123 80.07 -20.79 -17.06
N LYS A 124 78.81 -20.62 -16.67
CA LYS A 124 77.92 -21.73 -16.30
C LYS A 124 76.54 -21.45 -16.88
N ALA A 125 76.16 -22.24 -17.87
CA ALA A 125 74.82 -22.30 -18.41
C ALA A 125 73.91 -22.93 -17.35
N VAL A 126 72.94 -22.18 -16.85
CA VAL A 126 71.84 -22.70 -16.05
C VAL A 126 70.58 -22.49 -16.88
N GLU A 127 70.11 -23.60 -17.43
CA GLU A 127 68.87 -23.73 -18.17
C GLU A 127 67.71 -23.57 -17.20
N PHE A 128 66.99 -22.45 -17.30
CA PHE A 128 65.82 -22.19 -16.46
C PHE A 128 64.57 -22.59 -17.23
N ILE A 129 64.05 -23.77 -16.91
CA ILE A 129 62.81 -24.33 -17.44
C ILE A 129 61.64 -23.55 -16.79
N PHE A 130 61.00 -22.67 -17.55
CA PHE A 130 59.72 -22.08 -17.16
C PHE A 130 58.60 -23.02 -17.61
N ASP A 131 58.07 -23.80 -16.68
CA ASP A 131 56.88 -24.63 -16.86
C ASP A 131 55.65 -23.72 -16.72
N ASN A 132 55.15 -23.23 -17.85
CA ASN A 132 54.00 -22.32 -17.93
C ASN A 132 52.79 -23.11 -18.45
N ASP A 133 52.20 -23.91 -17.56
CA ASP A 133 51.06 -24.77 -17.85
C ASP A 133 49.87 -24.36 -16.98
N GLU A 134 49.21 -23.26 -17.36
CA GLU A 134 47.94 -22.87 -16.73
C GLU A 134 46.93 -22.38 -17.77
N ARG A 135 46.52 -23.34 -18.62
CA ARG A 135 45.36 -23.25 -19.49
C ARG A 135 44.13 -23.71 -18.69
N SER A 136 43.53 -22.82 -17.90
CA SER A 136 42.26 -23.13 -17.24
C SER A 136 41.09 -22.91 -18.21
N ASP A 137 40.57 -24.01 -18.76
CA ASP A 137 39.27 -24.07 -19.43
C ASP A 137 38.14 -23.73 -18.44
N TYR A 138 37.72 -22.47 -18.41
CA TYR A 138 36.48 -22.05 -17.74
C TYR A 138 35.42 -21.75 -18.79
N ASN A 139 34.91 -22.80 -19.42
CA ASN A 139 33.67 -22.74 -20.18
C ASN A 139 32.67 -23.71 -19.55
N SER A 140 32.06 -23.29 -18.44
CA SER A 140 30.94 -23.99 -17.81
C SER A 140 29.66 -23.19 -18.08
N GLU A 141 29.20 -23.28 -19.32
CA GLU A 141 27.80 -23.01 -19.69
C GLU A 141 26.92 -24.13 -19.10
N GLY A 142 26.64 -24.04 -17.81
CA GLY A 142 25.94 -25.07 -17.06
C GLY A 142 24.81 -24.51 -16.20
N ASN A 143 23.62 -24.38 -16.79
CA ASN A 143 22.30 -24.41 -16.13
C ASN A 143 22.02 -23.40 -14.99
N GLU A 144 21.58 -22.18 -15.35
CA GLU A 144 21.00 -21.19 -14.41
C GLU A 144 19.62 -21.57 -13.85
N THR A 145 19.03 -22.71 -14.23
CA THR A 145 17.69 -23.11 -13.75
C THR A 145 17.70 -23.91 -12.44
N SER A 146 18.85 -24.45 -12.00
CA SER A 146 18.93 -25.27 -10.77
C SER A 146 19.20 -24.47 -9.49
N VAL A 147 19.86 -23.32 -9.58
CA VAL A 147 20.26 -22.50 -8.41
C VAL A 147 19.04 -22.01 -7.63
N THR A 148 17.94 -21.69 -8.31
CA THR A 148 16.72 -21.22 -7.64
C THR A 148 15.98 -22.34 -6.88
N GLN A 149 16.08 -23.58 -7.37
CA GLN A 149 15.49 -24.75 -6.71
C GLN A 149 16.31 -25.15 -5.47
N GLU A 150 17.64 -25.15 -5.57
CA GLU A 150 18.54 -25.50 -4.46
C GLU A 150 18.45 -24.49 -3.29
N LEU A 151 18.31 -23.19 -3.60
CA LEU A 151 18.05 -22.17 -2.58
C LEU A 151 16.69 -22.37 -1.90
N SER A 152 15.66 -22.81 -2.63
CA SER A 152 14.34 -23.06 -2.03
C SER A 152 14.37 -24.23 -1.04
N GLU A 153 15.14 -25.28 -1.32
CA GLU A 153 15.33 -26.42 -0.42
C GLU A 153 16.18 -26.06 0.81
N LYS A 154 17.28 -25.30 0.62
CA LYS A 154 18.12 -24.82 1.74
C LYS A 154 17.34 -23.88 2.67
N THR A 155 16.48 -23.01 2.13
CA THR A 155 15.70 -22.08 2.96
C THR A 155 14.57 -22.78 3.71
N CYS A 156 14.00 -23.88 3.18
CA CYS A 156 13.00 -24.68 3.90
C CYS A 156 13.57 -25.34 5.17
N ARG A 157 14.87 -25.59 5.26
CA ARG A 157 15.54 -26.05 6.51
C ARG A 157 15.78 -24.95 7.54
N LEU A 158 15.65 -23.66 7.17
CA LEU A 158 15.74 -22.52 8.09
C LEU A 158 14.41 -22.17 8.76
N CYS A 159 13.40 -23.05 8.68
CA CYS A 159 12.21 -22.92 9.50
C CYS A 159 12.59 -23.08 10.98
N LEU A 160 12.91 -21.96 11.63
CA LEU A 160 13.07 -21.84 13.07
C LEU A 160 11.77 -22.26 13.75
N SER A 161 11.64 -23.55 14.04
CA SER A 161 10.58 -24.11 14.89
C SER A 161 10.87 -23.90 16.38
N GLU A 162 11.98 -23.24 16.70
CA GLU A 162 12.43 -22.94 18.04
C GLU A 162 11.67 -21.72 18.60
N ASN A 163 10.47 -21.99 19.11
CA ASN A 163 9.82 -21.07 20.04
C ASN A 163 10.69 -20.97 21.29
N ARG A 164 11.54 -19.95 21.36
CA ARG A 164 12.23 -19.57 22.60
C ARG A 164 11.18 -19.44 23.70
N LYS A 165 11.29 -20.29 24.71
CA LYS A 165 10.65 -20.04 25.99
C LYS A 165 11.27 -18.75 26.52
N ARG A 166 10.43 -17.76 26.80
CA ARG A 166 10.86 -16.60 27.58
C ARG A 166 11.32 -17.14 28.93
N GLU A 167 12.61 -17.04 29.21
CA GLU A 167 13.14 -17.30 30.53
C GLU A 167 12.60 -16.24 31.50
N GLU A 168 12.48 -16.70 32.72
CA GLU A 168 11.85 -16.08 33.88
C GLU A 168 12.65 -14.85 34.35
N ASP A 169 11.90 -13.79 34.67
CA ASP A 169 12.32 -12.49 35.20
C ASP A 169 13.81 -12.30 35.52
N VAL A 170 14.55 -11.72 34.56
CA VAL A 170 15.77 -10.98 34.88
C VAL A 170 15.32 -9.65 35.49
N LYS A 171 15.51 -9.50 36.80
CA LYS A 171 15.35 -8.23 37.51
C LYS A 171 16.36 -7.23 36.96
N MET A 172 15.89 -6.37 36.07
CA MET A 172 16.66 -5.24 35.56
C MET A 172 16.57 -4.12 36.61
N GLU A 173 17.54 -4.10 37.52
CA GLU A 173 17.69 -2.99 38.47
C GLU A 173 18.26 -1.75 37.75
N ASP A 174 17.65 -0.60 38.08
CA ASP A 174 18.20 0.76 37.95
C ASP A 174 18.47 1.34 36.56
N SER A 175 17.47 1.28 35.69
CA SER A 175 17.39 2.25 34.58
C SER A 175 16.61 3.50 35.04
N PRO A 176 17.20 4.71 34.96
CA PRO A 176 16.56 5.93 35.42
C PRO A 176 15.24 6.15 34.66
N PRO A 177 14.15 6.52 35.36
CA PRO A 177 12.84 6.70 34.77
C PRO A 177 12.88 7.86 33.77
N MET A 178 12.80 7.56 32.48
CA MET A 178 12.54 8.58 31.47
C MET A 178 11.15 9.17 31.72
N GLU A 179 11.12 10.42 32.18
CA GLU A 179 9.93 11.26 32.30
C GLU A 179 9.32 11.53 30.91
N LEU A 180 8.54 10.57 30.42
CA LEU A 180 7.68 10.79 29.26
C LEU A 180 6.27 11.16 29.74
N PRO A 181 5.65 12.20 29.16
CA PRO A 181 4.30 12.61 29.52
C PRO A 181 3.31 11.46 29.34
N ALA A 182 2.48 11.24 30.36
CA ALA A 182 1.57 10.10 30.50
C ALA A 182 0.68 9.92 29.26
N LYS A 183 1.03 8.94 28.41
CA LYS A 183 0.16 8.45 27.34
C LYS A 183 -1.10 7.85 27.97
N ARG A 184 -2.20 8.60 27.93
CA ARG A 184 -3.55 8.10 28.19
C ARG A 184 -3.89 6.94 27.26
N THR A 185 -3.72 5.70 27.74
CA THR A 185 -4.34 4.52 27.15
C THR A 185 -5.83 4.48 27.52
N PRO A 186 -6.74 4.28 26.56
CA PRO A 186 -8.16 4.07 26.86
C PRO A 186 -8.31 2.74 27.63
N GLY A 187 -8.83 2.82 28.85
CA GLY A 187 -8.95 1.72 29.79
C GLY A 187 -9.63 0.49 29.18
N ARG A 188 -8.91 -0.63 29.15
CA ARG A 188 -9.50 -1.94 28.91
C ARG A 188 -10.29 -2.34 30.16
N LEU A 189 -11.61 -2.46 30.00
CA LEU A 189 -12.44 -3.19 30.94
C LEU A 189 -11.85 -4.60 31.16
N GLY A 190 -11.66 -4.96 32.43
CA GLY A 190 -11.12 -6.24 32.86
C GLY A 190 -11.98 -7.45 32.45
N PRO A 191 -11.39 -8.66 32.45
CA PRO A 191 -12.11 -9.89 32.20
C PRO A 191 -13.05 -10.21 33.37
N LYS A 192 -14.35 -10.31 33.10
CA LYS A 192 -15.33 -10.89 34.03
C LYS A 192 -14.96 -12.36 34.32
N PRO A 193 -14.99 -12.82 35.58
CA PRO A 193 -14.83 -14.23 35.90
C PRO A 193 -16.01 -15.05 35.32
N ARG A 194 -15.65 -16.10 34.59
CA ARG A 194 -16.57 -17.00 33.90
C ARG A 194 -16.97 -18.11 34.86
N ILE A 195 -18.27 -18.19 35.14
CA ILE A 195 -18.94 -19.25 35.91
C ILE A 195 -18.60 -20.63 35.29
N PRO A 196 -18.06 -21.59 36.06
CA PRO A 196 -17.81 -22.93 35.57
C PRO A 196 -19.09 -23.78 35.67
N ASN A 197 -19.81 -23.93 34.56
CA ASN A 197 -20.89 -24.92 34.47
C ASN A 197 -20.31 -26.30 34.18
N ALA A 198 -20.34 -27.12 35.24
CA ALA A 198 -20.66 -28.54 35.30
C ALA A 198 -20.65 -29.39 34.00
N ARG A 199 -19.70 -30.34 33.97
CA ARG A 199 -19.95 -31.80 33.98
C ARG A 199 -21.01 -32.35 33.00
N LEU A 200 -20.56 -32.79 31.83
CA LEU A 200 -21.14 -33.90 31.06
C LEU A 200 -19.97 -34.68 30.38
N THR A 201 -19.44 -35.71 31.05
CA THR A 201 -19.64 -37.14 30.76
C THR A 201 -19.21 -37.63 29.37
N ARG A 202 -18.02 -38.26 29.36
CA ARG A 202 -17.77 -39.66 28.95
C ARG A 202 -18.46 -40.14 27.65
N SER A 203 -17.65 -40.31 26.60
CA SER A 203 -17.72 -41.50 25.75
C SER A 203 -16.33 -41.86 25.23
N LYS A 204 -15.87 -43.01 25.72
CA LYS A 204 -14.72 -43.75 25.20
C LYS A 204 -15.06 -44.27 23.80
N SER A 205 -14.13 -44.20 22.86
CA SER A 205 -14.03 -45.22 21.81
C SER A 205 -12.56 -45.57 21.62
N MET A 206 -12.23 -46.77 22.06
CA MET A 206 -11.00 -47.48 21.73
C MET A 206 -11.13 -47.94 20.26
N ALA A 207 -10.19 -47.55 19.41
CA ALA A 207 -9.91 -48.26 18.18
C ALA A 207 -8.39 -48.40 18.05
N LYS A 208 -7.90 -49.59 18.39
CA LYS A 208 -6.54 -50.03 18.10
C LYS A 208 -6.45 -50.32 16.60
N GLY A 209 -5.55 -49.64 15.91
CA GLY A 209 -5.12 -49.99 14.57
C GLY A 209 -3.67 -49.55 14.39
N PRO A 210 -2.72 -50.47 14.16
CA PRO A 210 -1.33 -50.13 13.87
C PRO A 210 -1.12 -50.01 12.36
N ARG A 211 -0.09 -49.23 11.98
CA ARG A 211 0.50 -49.07 10.63
C ARG A 211 -0.32 -48.18 9.69
N THR A 212 0.20 -47.27 8.88
CA THR A 212 1.55 -46.75 8.57
C THR A 212 1.33 -45.52 7.65
N THR A 213 2.39 -44.71 7.48
CA THR A 213 2.69 -43.88 6.29
C THR A 213 1.89 -42.59 6.02
N ILE A 214 2.64 -41.47 6.19
CA ILE A 214 2.61 -40.19 5.46
C ILE A 214 1.52 -39.17 5.87
N PRO A 215 1.86 -38.12 6.64
CA PRO A 215 1.00 -36.95 6.78
C PRO A 215 1.22 -36.01 5.60
N ALA A 216 0.40 -36.15 4.55
CA ALA A 216 0.15 -35.04 3.64
C ALA A 216 -0.48 -33.90 4.46
N LYS A 217 0.15 -32.70 4.42
CA LYS A 217 -0.29 -31.50 5.12
C LYS A 217 -1.65 -31.04 4.56
N ILE A 218 -2.72 -31.61 5.08
CA ILE A 218 -4.08 -31.11 4.90
C ILE A 218 -4.17 -29.78 5.65
N ARG A 219 -4.27 -28.70 4.89
CA ARG A 219 -4.65 -27.38 5.40
C ARG A 219 -5.99 -27.53 6.12
N THR A 220 -5.98 -27.41 7.43
CA THR A 220 -7.21 -27.26 8.20
C THR A 220 -7.88 -25.95 7.76
N PRO A 221 -9.16 -25.97 7.34
CA PRO A 221 -9.92 -24.75 7.19
C PRO A 221 -10.16 -24.22 8.60
N VAL A 222 -9.35 -23.25 9.01
CA VAL A 222 -9.57 -22.51 10.26
C VAL A 222 -10.93 -21.81 10.12
N LYS A 223 -11.97 -22.47 10.64
CA LYS A 223 -13.30 -21.90 10.84
C LYS A 223 -13.21 -20.82 11.91
N ILE A 224 -12.66 -19.66 11.57
CA ILE A 224 -12.94 -18.44 12.31
C ILE A 224 -14.30 -17.97 11.81
N PRO A 225 -15.35 -17.93 12.65
CA PRO A 225 -16.64 -17.37 12.26
C PRO A 225 -16.47 -15.86 12.04
N LEU A 226 -16.17 -15.47 10.81
CA LEU A 226 -16.02 -14.08 10.35
C LEU A 226 -17.38 -13.39 10.14
N SER A 227 -18.47 -13.92 10.69
CA SER A 227 -19.86 -13.52 10.38
C SER A 227 -20.48 -12.54 11.37
N LYS A 228 -19.74 -11.99 12.34
CA LYS A 228 -20.30 -11.05 13.34
C LYS A 228 -19.57 -9.71 13.46
N MET A 229 -18.78 -9.31 12.47
CA MET A 229 -18.13 -7.99 12.47
C MET A 229 -18.79 -7.00 11.51
N ASN A 230 -20.12 -7.00 11.47
CA ASN A 230 -20.87 -5.80 11.11
C ASN A 230 -20.84 -4.85 12.31
N LYS A 231 -19.67 -4.26 12.57
CA LYS A 231 -19.64 -3.03 13.35
C LYS A 231 -20.34 -2.01 12.47
N SER A 232 -21.59 -1.70 12.83
CA SER A 232 -22.26 -0.52 12.33
C SER A 232 -21.25 0.62 12.38
N LYS A 233 -21.10 1.32 11.25
CA LYS A 233 -20.36 2.58 11.21
C LYS A 233 -21.09 3.51 12.15
N LYS A 234 -20.75 3.47 13.45
CA LYS A 234 -21.01 4.59 14.35
C LYS A 234 -20.27 5.74 13.70
N THR A 235 -21.01 6.56 12.99
CA THR A 235 -20.64 7.94 12.74
C THR A 235 -20.06 8.46 14.05
N PRO A 236 -18.80 8.93 14.06
CA PRO A 236 -18.24 9.48 15.29
C PRO A 236 -19.21 10.56 15.78
N PRO A 237 -19.51 10.58 17.09
CA PRO A 237 -20.40 11.58 17.65
C PRO A 237 -19.91 12.95 17.21
N THR A 238 -20.84 13.80 16.82
CA THR A 238 -20.70 15.17 16.27
C THR A 238 -19.96 16.11 17.23
N GLY A 239 -18.71 15.77 17.56
CA GLY A 239 -17.85 16.46 18.49
C GLY A 239 -16.52 16.71 17.78
N ARG A 240 -16.15 17.99 17.70
CA ARG A 240 -14.89 18.56 17.16
C ARG A 240 -14.01 17.53 16.43
N LEU A 241 -14.17 17.46 15.11
CA LEU A 241 -13.23 16.77 14.24
C LEU A 241 -11.82 17.28 14.55
N THR A 242 -10.91 16.36 14.90
CA THR A 242 -9.49 16.69 15.01
C THR A 242 -9.00 17.30 13.70
N PRO A 243 -8.02 18.23 13.70
CA PRO A 243 -7.53 18.87 12.47
C PRO A 243 -7.18 17.87 11.35
N ALA A 244 -6.57 16.74 11.72
CA ALA A 244 -6.28 15.64 10.79
C ALA A 244 -7.55 15.00 10.18
N SER A 245 -8.60 14.78 10.98
CA SER A 245 -9.86 14.24 10.49
C SER A 245 -10.63 15.25 9.61
N LYS A 246 -10.54 16.55 9.90
CA LYS A 246 -11.11 17.63 9.06
C LYS A 246 -10.39 17.69 7.70
N ALA A 247 -9.05 17.57 7.69
CA ALA A 247 -8.28 17.50 6.45
C ALA A 247 -8.67 16.28 5.60
N LEU A 248 -8.82 15.10 6.22
CA LEU A 248 -9.27 13.89 5.52
C LEU A 248 -10.72 14.00 5.00
N ALA A 249 -11.62 14.64 5.76
CA ALA A 249 -12.98 14.88 5.31
C ALA A 249 -13.01 15.86 4.12
N LYS A 250 -12.23 16.94 4.16
CA LYS A 250 -12.05 17.89 3.06
C LYS A 250 -11.53 17.18 1.80
N LEU A 251 -10.52 16.31 1.94
CA LEU A 251 -9.97 15.54 0.82
C LEU A 251 -11.01 14.63 0.18
N ARG A 252 -11.76 13.85 0.98
CA ARG A 252 -12.82 12.96 0.47
C ARG A 252 -13.94 13.72 -0.24
N PHE A 253 -14.28 14.90 0.28
CA PHE A 253 -15.26 15.77 -0.36
C PHE A 253 -14.75 16.30 -1.71
N ARG A 254 -13.51 16.79 -1.77
CA ARG A 254 -12.87 17.19 -3.04
C ARG A 254 -12.90 16.05 -4.05
N ASP A 255 -12.52 14.84 -3.67
CA ASP A 255 -12.53 13.67 -4.54
C ASP A 255 -13.94 13.33 -5.06
N ALA A 256 -14.98 13.54 -4.25
CA ALA A 256 -16.36 13.34 -4.65
C ALA A 256 -16.80 14.37 -5.71
N ILE A 257 -16.48 15.65 -5.50
CA ILE A 257 -16.78 16.73 -6.45
C ILE A 257 -16.02 16.53 -7.77
N ILE A 258 -14.74 16.15 -7.72
CA ILE A 258 -13.96 15.85 -8.93
C ILE A 258 -14.63 14.74 -9.74
N LYS A 259 -15.16 13.69 -9.09
CA LYS A 259 -15.85 12.59 -9.77
C LYS A 259 -17.18 12.99 -10.40
N GLU A 260 -17.88 13.95 -9.83
CA GLU A 260 -19.12 14.48 -10.38
C GLU A 260 -18.84 15.37 -11.59
N ILE A 261 -17.80 16.22 -11.50
CA ILE A 261 -17.52 17.25 -12.50
C ILE A 261 -16.60 16.76 -13.64
N LYS A 262 -15.84 15.68 -13.47
CA LYS A 262 -14.90 15.17 -14.49
C LYS A 262 -15.53 14.86 -15.85
N ASP A 263 -16.80 14.45 -15.85
CA ASP A 263 -17.52 14.02 -17.06
C ASP A 263 -18.26 15.20 -17.72
N CYS A 264 -18.21 16.39 -17.12
CA CYS A 264 -18.77 17.60 -17.70
C CYS A 264 -18.01 18.06 -18.95
N ASN A 265 -18.75 18.68 -19.86
CA ASN A 265 -18.19 19.31 -21.06
C ASN A 265 -17.51 20.64 -20.73
N ALA A 266 -16.66 21.14 -21.64
CA ALA A 266 -15.93 22.39 -21.42
C ALA A 266 -16.88 23.59 -21.19
N ASP A 267 -17.99 23.66 -21.93
CA ASP A 267 -18.98 24.74 -21.80
C ASP A 267 -19.69 24.73 -20.44
N GLU A 268 -19.99 23.53 -19.92
CA GLU A 268 -20.61 23.35 -18.61
C GLU A 268 -19.66 23.75 -17.48
N LEU A 269 -18.38 23.37 -17.60
CA LEU A 269 -17.33 23.80 -16.68
C LEU A 269 -17.17 25.32 -16.69
N GLN A 270 -17.12 25.94 -17.87
CA GLN A 270 -17.00 27.39 -17.99
C GLN A 270 -18.23 28.11 -17.41
N ARG A 271 -19.44 27.55 -17.58
CA ARG A 271 -20.66 28.06 -16.93
C ARG A 271 -20.55 27.97 -15.41
N MET A 272 -20.16 26.82 -14.86
CA MET A 272 -19.97 26.66 -13.40
C MET A 272 -18.87 27.58 -12.84
N CYS A 273 -17.77 27.76 -13.57
CA CYS A 273 -16.72 28.72 -13.20
C CYS A 273 -17.27 30.15 -13.16
N ARG A 274 -18.06 30.59 -14.14
CA ARG A 274 -18.71 31.91 -14.15
C ARG A 274 -19.70 32.08 -12.99
N GLU A 275 -20.51 31.07 -12.69
CA GLU A 275 -21.47 31.08 -11.57
C GLU A 275 -20.77 31.18 -10.20
N GLU A 276 -19.60 30.56 -10.05
CA GLU A 276 -18.81 30.58 -8.82
C GLU A 276 -17.76 31.72 -8.78
N GLY A 277 -17.65 32.53 -9.84
CA GLY A 277 -16.70 33.66 -9.92
C GLY A 277 -15.24 33.24 -10.12
N LEU A 278 -14.99 32.07 -10.69
CA LEU A 278 -13.66 31.52 -10.96
C LEU A 278 -13.25 31.76 -12.43
N HIS A 279 -11.96 32.03 -12.65
CA HIS A 279 -11.38 32.10 -14.00
C HIS A 279 -11.23 30.71 -14.62
N TYR A 280 -11.46 30.58 -15.92
CA TYR A 280 -11.34 29.33 -16.65
C TYR A 280 -9.99 29.27 -17.39
N ASP A 281 -9.05 28.48 -16.87
CA ASP A 281 -7.70 28.31 -17.44
C ASP A 281 -7.49 26.89 -18.00
N GLY A 282 -8.56 26.32 -18.59
CA GLY A 282 -8.55 24.97 -19.15
C GLY A 282 -9.31 23.94 -18.32
N LYS A 283 -9.55 22.77 -18.92
CA LYS A 283 -10.48 21.76 -18.37
C LYS A 283 -10.02 21.20 -17.01
N LEU A 284 -8.75 20.84 -16.88
CA LEU A 284 -8.24 20.22 -15.65
C LEU A 284 -8.18 21.22 -14.49
N ASP A 285 -7.68 22.43 -14.75
CA ASP A 285 -7.57 23.46 -13.73
C ASP A 285 -8.95 23.93 -13.26
N ALA A 286 -9.91 24.08 -14.17
CA ALA A 286 -11.30 24.37 -13.80
C ALA A 286 -11.90 23.32 -12.85
N ILE A 287 -11.65 22.03 -13.09
CA ILE A 287 -12.13 20.94 -12.22
C ILE A 287 -11.51 21.05 -10.82
N PHE A 288 -10.19 21.27 -10.75
CA PHE A 288 -9.50 21.37 -9.46
C PHE A 288 -9.89 22.64 -8.69
N CYS A 289 -9.99 23.78 -9.36
CA CYS A 289 -10.42 25.05 -8.77
C CYS A 289 -11.86 24.99 -8.25
N LEU A 290 -12.82 24.42 -9.01
CA LEU A 290 -14.19 24.22 -8.56
C LEU A 290 -14.26 23.28 -7.34
N ALA A 291 -13.53 22.15 -7.37
CA ALA A 291 -13.52 21.21 -6.27
C ALA A 291 -12.90 21.81 -4.99
N GLU A 292 -11.82 22.56 -5.14
CA GLU A 292 -11.17 23.34 -4.08
C GLU A 292 -12.14 24.38 -3.50
N HIS A 293 -12.75 25.22 -4.34
CA HIS A 293 -13.67 26.28 -3.95
C HIS A 293 -14.91 25.74 -3.23
N ARG A 294 -15.57 24.72 -3.77
CA ARG A 294 -16.71 24.05 -3.10
C ARG A 294 -16.31 23.43 -1.77
N ALA A 295 -15.13 22.80 -1.69
CA ALA A 295 -14.63 22.25 -0.43
C ALA A 295 -14.31 23.35 0.60
N GLN A 296 -13.74 24.47 0.16
CA GLN A 296 -13.53 25.63 1.02
C GLN A 296 -14.86 26.22 1.50
N ARG A 297 -15.87 26.34 0.64
CA ARG A 297 -17.21 26.81 1.04
C ARG A 297 -17.89 25.86 2.03
N HIS A 298 -17.71 24.55 1.85
CA HIS A 298 -18.30 23.52 2.71
C HIS A 298 -17.61 23.42 4.09
N PHE A 299 -16.28 23.55 4.16
CA PHE A 299 -15.50 23.36 5.42
C PHE A 299 -14.95 24.64 6.04
N GLY A 300 -14.94 25.74 5.28
CA GLY A 300 -14.34 27.04 5.62
C GLY A 300 -15.28 27.97 6.38
N ARG A 301 -16.59 27.68 6.43
CA ARG A 301 -17.53 28.50 7.22
C ARG A 301 -17.37 28.36 8.74
N ASP A 302 -16.67 27.32 9.20
CA ASP A 302 -16.38 27.09 10.63
C ASP A 302 -15.07 27.75 11.11
N GLY A 303 -14.49 28.63 10.29
CA GLY A 303 -13.17 29.21 10.47
C GLY A 303 -13.15 30.72 10.66
N VAL A 304 -14.26 31.36 11.08
CA VAL A 304 -14.16 32.67 11.74
C VAL A 304 -13.51 32.44 13.10
N VAL A 305 -12.21 32.17 13.05
CA VAL A 305 -11.28 32.47 14.12
C VAL A 305 -11.49 33.96 14.32
N LYS A 306 -12.15 34.35 15.43
CA LYS A 306 -11.97 35.68 15.99
C LYS A 306 -10.48 35.92 15.92
N GLU A 307 -10.10 36.88 15.10
CA GLU A 307 -8.78 37.46 15.01
C GLU A 307 -8.26 37.58 16.43
N ILE A 308 -7.44 36.61 16.85
CA ILE A 308 -6.60 36.80 18.01
C ILE A 308 -5.63 37.82 17.47
N GLU A 309 -5.88 39.07 17.86
CA GLU A 309 -4.99 40.20 17.73
C GLU A 309 -3.64 39.75 18.31
N VAL A 310 -2.83 39.12 17.47
CA VAL A 310 -1.44 38.83 17.78
C VAL A 310 -0.79 40.20 17.77
N ARG A 311 -0.71 40.81 18.95
CA ARG A 311 0.16 41.96 19.19
C ARG A 311 1.50 41.64 18.51
N PRO A 312 1.95 42.45 17.55
CA PRO A 312 3.28 42.28 17.01
C PRO A 312 4.25 42.38 18.17
N ILE A 313 5.02 41.30 18.40
CA ILE A 313 6.21 41.38 19.21
C ILE A 313 7.13 42.29 18.41
N GLU A 314 7.33 43.51 18.92
CA GLU A 314 8.34 44.45 18.44
C GLU A 314 9.69 43.74 18.47
N LEU A 315 10.06 43.15 17.34
CA LEU A 315 11.44 42.79 17.06
C LEU A 315 12.19 44.10 16.94
N GLY A 316 13.03 44.39 17.94
CA GLY A 316 13.89 45.55 17.97
C GLY A 316 14.63 45.72 16.65
N THR A 317 14.29 46.82 15.98
CA THR A 317 15.06 47.45 14.93
C THR A 317 16.45 47.78 15.47
N THR A 318 17.43 46.92 15.19
CA THR A 318 18.83 47.32 15.18
C THR A 318 19.04 48.18 13.94
N GLU A 319 19.17 49.48 14.15
CA GLU A 319 19.64 50.43 13.15
C GLU A 319 21.02 49.97 12.67
N ALA A 320 21.08 49.54 11.41
CA ALA A 320 22.32 49.42 10.66
C ALA A 320 22.25 50.51 9.59
N GLU A 321 23.08 51.53 9.79
CA GLU A 321 23.33 52.62 8.85
C GLU A 321 23.67 52.06 7.46
N GLU A 322 22.91 52.49 6.44
CA GLU A 322 23.37 52.37 5.06
C GLU A 322 24.22 53.59 4.69
N PRO A 323 25.45 53.41 4.18
CA PRO A 323 26.18 54.48 3.56
C PRO A 323 25.62 54.77 2.16
N VAL A 324 25.26 56.03 1.98
CA VAL A 324 25.03 56.69 0.70
C VAL A 324 26.24 56.44 -0.21
N GLY A 325 26.03 55.68 -1.28
CA GLY A 325 27.00 55.41 -2.35
C GLY A 325 26.38 55.74 -3.70
N THR A 326 26.81 56.87 -4.24
CA THR A 326 26.52 57.46 -5.54
C THR A 326 27.14 56.70 -6.72
N GLU A 327 26.58 56.93 -7.92
CA GLU A 327 27.15 56.69 -9.26
C GLU A 327 27.21 55.22 -9.71
N GLY A 328 26.50 54.77 -10.75
CA GLY A 328 26.43 55.32 -12.10
C GLY A 328 27.40 54.52 -12.99
N LEU A 329 26.91 53.67 -13.90
CA LEU A 329 27.57 53.37 -15.19
C LEU A 329 26.77 52.38 -16.06
N LEU A 330 26.33 52.91 -17.21
CA LEU A 330 26.40 52.36 -18.57
C LEU A 330 25.74 51.00 -18.91
N GLU A 331 24.63 51.14 -19.65
CA GLU A 331 24.22 50.24 -20.72
C GLU A 331 25.36 49.96 -21.72
N VAL A 332 25.54 48.70 -22.09
CA VAL A 332 26.14 48.31 -23.38
C VAL A 332 25.34 47.13 -23.94
N PRO A 333 24.73 47.24 -25.15
CA PRO A 333 24.20 46.10 -25.86
C PRO A 333 25.30 45.42 -26.67
N LEU A 334 25.52 44.12 -26.45
CA LEU A 334 26.46 43.34 -27.26
C LEU A 334 25.72 42.71 -28.45
N THR A 335 25.91 43.31 -29.62
CA THR A 335 25.69 42.72 -30.94
C THR A 335 26.83 41.77 -31.33
N GLN A 336 26.43 40.64 -31.94
CA GLN A 336 27.10 39.89 -33.03
C GLN A 336 28.55 39.42 -32.83
N TRP A 337 28.73 38.09 -32.80
CA TRP A 337 29.65 37.34 -33.67
C TRP A 337 28.96 36.04 -34.11
#